data_AF-A0A2H3JIP2-F1
#
_entry.id   AF-A0A2H3JIP2-F1
#
_cell.length_a   1.000
_cell.length_b   1.000
_cell.length_c   1.000
_cell.angle_alpha   90.00
_cell.angle_beta   90.00
_cell.angle_gamma   90.00
#
_symmetry.space_group_name_H-M   'P 1'
#
loop_
_entity.id
_entity.type
_entity.pdbx_description
1 polymer ?
#
loop_
_entity_poly.entity_id
_entity_poly.type
_entity_poly.pdbx_seq_one_letter_code
_entity_poly.pdbx_strand_id
1 'polypeptide(L)'
;MPLGSINQDGAALYYEDTGAPGGTEPYITIILVHGTMFHSAVFRPMIPYAVSPNLRLVMLNLRDYHRSTLYTPAELQALSSSDRKRQAAAIAARGLELAEFCRWFIETEHIPPIAKSSEFDGALSGGLSVLGWSSGNCQTFPLVAHADKVPPETNALLNTYLRNLIVYDMSEIALGMSPPDDLDCGPFRDDSLSPAERVAAFPAWVSAYFTQAIIGPDEDADSPCFASMLIPRVAMHLHDPDRQWVPTVLRMSSETLAQISDDDVMERSQMFIQHADPSIYTENVRRVLFGISDSNGETTFPLSGVKIRVLWCDMSLGHCIFAAFKMKHLLSEHHKTGQPVRDVQFYRVEKVNHFAHWDDPERFTRLLAEVV
;
A
#
# COMPACT_ATOMS: atom_id res chain seq x y z
N MET A 1 -23.82 -1.29 -10.01
CA MET A 1 -22.66 -1.94 -9.37
C MET A 1 -22.01 -0.91 -8.46
N PRO A 2 -21.48 -1.28 -7.29
CA PRO A 2 -21.04 -0.28 -6.31
C PRO A 2 -19.86 0.53 -6.89
N LEU A 3 -20.12 1.82 -7.08
CA LEU A 3 -19.17 2.83 -7.55
C LEU A 3 -19.16 3.94 -6.51
N GLY A 4 -18.00 4.21 -5.94
CA GLY A 4 -17.82 5.32 -5.00
C GLY A 4 -17.33 6.57 -5.70
N SER A 5 -18.02 7.68 -5.51
CA SER A 5 -17.66 8.97 -6.11
C SER A 5 -16.34 9.48 -5.52
N ILE A 6 -15.46 10.02 -6.37
CA ILE A 6 -14.15 10.56 -5.96
C ILE A 6 -13.90 11.99 -6.41
N ASN A 7 -14.81 12.58 -7.20
CA ASN A 7 -14.83 14.01 -7.49
C ASN A 7 -16.21 14.44 -8.02
N GLN A 8 -16.37 15.75 -8.24
CA GLN A 8 -17.59 16.33 -8.79
C GLN A 8 -17.73 16.14 -10.31
N ASP A 9 -16.65 15.78 -11.00
CA ASP A 9 -16.62 15.56 -12.45
C ASP A 9 -17.17 14.18 -12.86
N GLY A 10 -17.69 13.41 -11.89
CA GLY A 10 -18.30 12.10 -12.11
C GLY A 10 -17.31 10.94 -12.14
N ALA A 11 -16.05 11.16 -11.72
CA ALA A 11 -15.14 10.05 -11.48
C ALA A 11 -15.61 9.20 -10.31
N ALA A 12 -15.49 7.89 -10.48
CA ALA A 12 -15.77 6.91 -9.44
C ALA A 12 -14.80 5.73 -9.46
N LEU A 13 -14.64 5.11 -8.30
CA LEU A 13 -13.89 3.88 -8.09
C LEU A 13 -14.85 2.71 -7.85
N TYR A 14 -14.62 1.59 -8.53
CA TYR A 14 -15.27 0.33 -8.22
C TYR A 14 -14.72 -0.24 -6.92
N TYR A 15 -15.60 -0.79 -6.09
CA TYR A 15 -15.21 -1.48 -4.87
C TYR A 15 -16.06 -2.72 -4.63
N GLU A 16 -15.53 -3.68 -3.88
CA GLU A 16 -16.27 -4.78 -3.29
C GLU A 16 -16.30 -4.59 -1.78
N ASP A 17 -17.43 -4.92 -1.15
CA ASP A 17 -17.67 -4.64 0.26
C ASP A 17 -18.26 -5.87 0.92
N THR A 18 -17.65 -6.30 2.03
CA THR A 18 -18.17 -7.41 2.83
C THR A 18 -19.44 -7.04 3.60
N GLY A 19 -19.76 -5.73 3.67
CA GLY A 19 -20.77 -5.18 4.55
C GLY A 19 -20.28 -5.13 6.00
N ALA A 20 -21.08 -4.50 6.86
CA ALA A 20 -20.84 -4.53 8.29
C ALA A 20 -20.92 -6.00 8.79
N PRO A 21 -19.93 -6.47 9.58
CA PRO A 21 -20.01 -7.79 10.22
C PRO A 21 -21.26 -7.87 11.12
N GLY A 22 -21.90 -9.04 11.15
CA GLY A 22 -23.19 -9.21 11.84
C GLY A 22 -23.09 -9.13 13.36
N GLY A 23 -23.90 -8.27 13.99
CA GLY A 23 -24.01 -8.14 15.45
C GLY A 23 -23.31 -6.89 15.99
N THR A 24 -24.12 -5.88 16.34
CA THR A 24 -23.82 -4.63 17.09
C THR A 24 -22.42 -4.02 16.96
N GLU A 25 -22.39 -2.78 16.44
CA GLU A 25 -21.33 -1.79 16.64
C GLU A 25 -20.58 -1.98 17.98
N PRO A 26 -19.24 -1.98 17.98
CA PRO A 26 -18.37 -1.34 16.97
C PRO A 26 -17.43 -2.28 16.18
N TYR A 27 -17.39 -2.12 14.85
CA TYR A 27 -16.47 -2.82 13.92
C TYR A 27 -15.40 -1.88 13.35
N ILE A 28 -14.31 -2.42 12.79
CA ILE A 28 -13.28 -1.62 12.09
C ILE A 28 -13.37 -1.85 10.60
N THR A 29 -13.30 -0.77 9.81
CA THR A 29 -13.27 -0.84 8.35
C THR A 29 -11.83 -0.79 7.83
N ILE A 30 -11.49 -1.64 6.87
CA ILE A 30 -10.21 -1.58 6.15
C ILE A 30 -10.48 -1.44 4.65
N ILE A 31 -10.07 -0.31 4.07
CA ILE A 31 -10.00 -0.13 2.62
C ILE A 31 -8.70 -0.74 2.11
N LEU A 32 -8.80 -1.72 1.21
CA LEU A 32 -7.68 -2.47 0.65
C LEU A 32 -7.38 -1.96 -0.77
N VAL A 33 -6.19 -1.39 -0.96
CA VAL A 33 -5.70 -0.89 -2.24
C VAL A 33 -4.63 -1.83 -2.80
N HIS A 34 -4.86 -2.33 -4.01
CA HIS A 34 -4.00 -3.31 -4.68
C HIS A 34 -2.71 -2.70 -5.25
N GLY A 35 -1.78 -3.57 -5.65
CA GLY A 35 -0.53 -3.22 -6.34
C GLY A 35 -0.63 -3.29 -7.86
N THR A 36 0.53 -3.18 -8.51
CA THR A 36 0.73 -3.24 -9.98
C THR A 36 0.11 -4.51 -10.58
N MET A 37 -0.61 -4.38 -11.70
CA MET A 37 -1.24 -5.46 -12.49
C MET A 37 -2.35 -6.25 -11.81
N PHE A 38 -2.44 -6.26 -10.49
CA PHE A 38 -3.54 -6.91 -9.76
C PHE A 38 -4.64 -5.90 -9.45
N HIS A 39 -5.83 -6.38 -9.13
CA HIS A 39 -6.95 -5.53 -8.70
C HIS A 39 -7.67 -6.12 -7.46
N SER A 40 -8.70 -5.45 -6.96
CA SER A 40 -9.42 -5.74 -5.69
C SER A 40 -9.67 -7.22 -5.40
N ALA A 41 -10.06 -7.98 -6.41
CA ALA A 41 -10.35 -9.41 -6.32
C ALA A 41 -9.20 -10.26 -5.73
N VAL A 42 -7.95 -9.79 -5.78
CA VAL A 42 -6.80 -10.44 -5.14
C VAL A 42 -6.98 -10.60 -3.62
N PHE A 43 -7.78 -9.75 -2.97
CA PHE A 43 -8.03 -9.81 -1.53
C PHE A 43 -9.23 -10.69 -1.14
N ARG A 44 -10.00 -11.21 -2.10
CA ARG A 44 -11.20 -12.02 -1.82
C ARG A 44 -10.96 -13.23 -0.90
N PRO A 45 -9.81 -13.94 -0.93
CA PRO A 45 -9.55 -15.02 0.00
C PRO A 45 -9.64 -14.63 1.48
N MET A 46 -9.52 -13.35 1.82
CA MET A 46 -9.63 -12.84 3.19
C MET A 46 -11.07 -12.77 3.70
N ILE A 47 -12.07 -12.69 2.82
CA ILE A 47 -13.49 -12.44 3.17
C ILE A 47 -14.02 -13.41 4.24
N PRO A 48 -13.82 -14.74 4.14
CA PRO A 48 -14.35 -15.68 5.14
C PRO A 48 -13.80 -15.45 6.56
N TYR A 49 -12.66 -14.78 6.70
CA TYR A 49 -11.94 -14.61 7.95
C TYR A 49 -12.14 -13.23 8.58
N ALA A 50 -12.85 -12.32 7.91
CA ALA A 50 -13.06 -10.94 8.39
C ALA A 50 -14.10 -10.82 9.50
N VAL A 51 -15.08 -11.74 9.54
CA VAL A 51 -16.20 -11.69 10.49
C VAL A 51 -15.73 -11.91 11.93
N SER A 52 -14.90 -12.93 12.18
CA SER A 52 -14.44 -13.27 13.54
C SER A 52 -13.69 -12.14 14.26
N PRO A 53 -12.79 -11.38 13.61
CA PRO A 53 -12.15 -10.20 14.22
C PRO A 53 -12.99 -8.91 14.11
N ASN A 54 -14.24 -8.99 13.67
CA ASN A 54 -15.14 -7.84 13.50
C ASN A 54 -14.59 -6.78 12.51
N LEU A 55 -14.08 -7.24 11.37
CA LEU A 55 -13.58 -6.39 10.29
C LEU A 55 -14.60 -6.29 9.15
N ARG A 56 -14.77 -5.07 8.61
CA ARG A 56 -15.39 -4.81 7.30
C ARG A 56 -14.28 -4.57 6.28
N LEU A 57 -14.20 -5.42 5.25
CA LEU A 57 -13.20 -5.27 4.19
C LEU A 57 -13.82 -4.61 2.97
N VAL A 58 -13.16 -3.56 2.49
CA VAL A 58 -13.57 -2.78 1.31
C VAL A 58 -12.44 -2.88 0.28
N MET A 59 -12.61 -3.71 -0.73
CA MET A 59 -11.59 -4.00 -1.73
C MET A 59 -11.76 -3.06 -2.92
N LEU A 60 -10.83 -2.13 -3.11
CA LEU A 60 -10.97 -1.01 -4.03
C LEU A 60 -10.20 -1.25 -5.33
N ASN A 61 -10.77 -0.93 -6.49
CA ASN A 61 -10.03 -0.80 -7.74
C ASN A 61 -9.65 0.66 -7.95
N LEU A 62 -8.36 0.93 -8.15
CA LEU A 62 -7.87 2.27 -8.51
C LEU A 62 -8.40 2.70 -9.88
N ARG A 63 -8.27 3.99 -10.19
CA ARG A 63 -8.58 4.53 -11.53
C ARG A 63 -7.91 3.70 -12.61
N ASP A 64 -8.57 3.58 -13.75
CA ASP A 64 -8.09 2.84 -14.93
C ASP A 64 -8.03 1.31 -14.81
N TYR A 65 -8.24 0.74 -13.61
CA TYR A 65 -8.48 -0.69 -13.42
C TYR A 65 -9.94 -1.04 -13.70
N HIS A 66 -10.20 -2.34 -13.95
CA HIS A 66 -11.51 -2.88 -14.28
C HIS A 66 -12.67 -2.24 -13.48
N ARG A 67 -13.68 -1.71 -14.18
CA ARG A 67 -14.91 -1.06 -13.66
C ARG A 67 -14.72 0.29 -12.95
N SER A 68 -13.50 0.72 -12.62
CA SER A 68 -13.24 2.08 -12.17
C SER A 68 -13.20 3.05 -13.35
N THR A 69 -13.34 4.34 -13.07
CA THR A 69 -13.29 5.35 -14.13
C THR A 69 -11.89 5.43 -14.73
N LEU A 70 -11.80 5.50 -16.06
CA LEU A 70 -10.54 5.68 -16.78
C LEU A 70 -9.96 7.07 -16.55
N TYR A 71 -8.64 7.20 -16.68
CA TYR A 71 -8.03 8.52 -16.74
C TYR A 71 -8.39 9.25 -18.04
N THR A 72 -8.59 10.55 -17.95
CA THR A 72 -8.72 11.42 -19.12
C THR A 72 -7.36 11.59 -19.79
N PRO A 73 -7.33 11.94 -21.10
CA PRO A 73 -6.07 12.22 -21.79
C PRO A 73 -5.22 13.31 -21.11
N ALA A 74 -5.86 14.32 -20.52
CA ALA A 74 -5.16 15.41 -19.83
C ALA A 74 -4.47 14.94 -18.54
N GLU A 75 -5.09 14.03 -17.80
CA GLU A 75 -4.50 13.41 -16.61
C GLU A 75 -3.32 12.50 -16.98
N LEU A 76 -3.46 11.67 -18.02
CA LEU A 76 -2.37 10.82 -18.51
C LEU A 76 -1.17 11.67 -18.96
N GLN A 77 -1.41 12.76 -19.70
CA GLN A 77 -0.35 13.71 -20.06
C GLN A 77 0.31 14.38 -18.85
N ALA A 78 -0.43 14.60 -17.76
CA ALA A 78 0.13 15.17 -16.54
C ALA A 78 0.98 14.14 -15.79
N LEU A 79 0.55 12.88 -15.73
CA LEU A 79 1.31 11.77 -15.15
C LEU A 79 2.59 11.48 -15.93
N SER A 80 2.56 11.57 -17.27
CA SER A 80 3.71 11.35 -18.14
C SER A 80 4.55 12.61 -18.40
N SER A 81 4.28 13.70 -17.69
CA SER A 81 4.93 15.01 -17.92
C SER A 81 6.40 14.99 -17.48
N SER A 82 7.28 15.57 -18.29
CA SER A 82 8.68 15.83 -17.88
C SER A 82 8.81 17.02 -16.91
N ASP A 83 7.76 17.85 -16.76
CA ASP A 83 7.68 18.84 -15.69
C ASP A 83 7.31 18.15 -14.38
N ARG A 84 8.29 18.06 -13.47
CA ARG A 84 8.14 17.50 -12.12
C ARG A 84 6.98 18.12 -11.34
N LYS A 85 6.74 19.44 -11.44
CA LYS A 85 5.65 20.08 -10.67
C LYS A 85 4.29 19.61 -11.15
N ARG A 86 4.12 19.51 -12.47
CA ARG A 86 2.90 18.99 -13.09
C ARG A 86 2.69 17.51 -12.74
N GLN A 87 3.75 16.71 -12.78
CA GLN A 87 3.71 15.30 -12.40
C GLN A 87 3.40 15.11 -10.91
N ALA A 88 4.02 15.90 -10.02
CA ALA A 88 3.75 15.88 -8.59
C ALA A 88 2.29 16.25 -8.28
N ALA A 89 1.72 17.23 -8.97
CA ALA A 89 0.30 17.57 -8.85
C ALA A 89 -0.61 16.41 -9.32
N ALA A 90 -0.23 15.70 -10.38
CA ALA A 90 -0.97 14.54 -10.87
C ALA A 90 -0.93 13.35 -9.87
N ILE A 91 0.22 13.08 -9.25
CA ILE A 91 0.34 12.07 -8.19
C ILE A 91 -0.43 12.49 -6.93
N ALA A 92 -0.35 13.77 -6.54
CA ALA A 92 -1.12 14.31 -5.42
C ALA A 92 -2.64 14.13 -5.63
N ALA A 93 -3.13 14.36 -6.86
CA ALA A 93 -4.53 14.18 -7.21
C ALA A 93 -5.05 12.76 -6.92
N ARG A 94 -4.23 11.71 -7.12
CA ARG A 94 -4.58 10.33 -6.80
C ARG A 94 -4.82 10.12 -5.29
N GLY A 95 -4.00 10.76 -4.46
CA GLY A 95 -4.20 10.77 -3.01
C GLY A 95 -5.47 11.49 -2.59
N LEU A 96 -5.76 12.63 -3.21
CA LEU A 96 -6.96 13.41 -2.95
C LEU A 96 -8.23 12.67 -3.38
N GLU A 97 -8.19 11.92 -4.48
CA GLU A 97 -9.28 11.04 -4.91
C GLU A 97 -9.56 9.92 -3.89
N LEU A 98 -8.51 9.32 -3.31
CA LEU A 98 -8.69 8.34 -2.24
C LEU A 98 -9.22 8.98 -0.95
N ALA A 99 -8.82 10.21 -0.63
CA ALA A 99 -9.39 10.95 0.50
C ALA A 99 -10.88 11.24 0.29
N GLU A 100 -11.28 11.62 -0.92
CA GLU A 100 -12.67 11.84 -1.29
C GLU A 100 -13.46 10.52 -1.29
N PHE A 101 -12.89 9.41 -1.76
CA PHE A 101 -13.50 8.09 -1.62
C PHE A 101 -13.75 7.75 -0.15
N CYS A 102 -12.77 7.98 0.74
CA CYS A 102 -12.92 7.73 2.17
C CYS A 102 -14.06 8.56 2.76
N ARG A 103 -14.13 9.86 2.42
CA ARG A 103 -15.24 10.74 2.83
C ARG A 103 -16.58 10.19 2.35
N TRP A 104 -16.71 9.96 1.05
CA TRP A 104 -17.93 9.46 0.43
C TRP A 104 -18.39 8.15 1.07
N PHE A 105 -17.45 7.24 1.33
CA PHE A 105 -17.73 5.94 1.94
C PHE A 105 -18.20 6.10 3.40
N ILE A 106 -17.53 6.94 4.20
CA ILE A 106 -17.96 7.24 5.58
C ILE A 106 -19.40 7.76 5.60
N GLU A 107 -19.72 8.73 4.76
CA GLU A 107 -21.03 9.37 4.70
C GLU A 107 -22.12 8.43 4.15
N THR A 108 -21.82 7.65 3.12
CA THR A 108 -22.78 6.77 2.45
C THR A 108 -23.07 5.51 3.24
N GLU A 109 -22.02 4.89 3.77
CA GLU A 109 -22.08 3.59 4.44
C GLU A 109 -22.18 3.70 5.96
N HIS A 110 -22.30 4.93 6.47
CA HIS A 110 -22.50 5.25 7.89
C HIS A 110 -21.47 4.58 8.79
N ILE A 111 -20.19 4.71 8.42
CA ILE A 111 -19.08 4.09 9.15
C ILE A 111 -19.08 4.61 10.59
N PRO A 112 -18.86 3.76 11.60
CA PRO A 112 -18.75 4.21 12.99
C PRO A 112 -17.49 5.05 13.20
N PRO A 113 -17.54 6.12 14.02
CA PRO A 113 -16.37 6.93 14.34
C PRO A 113 -15.41 6.18 15.24
N ILE A 114 -14.17 6.65 15.33
CA ILE A 114 -13.21 6.13 16.30
C ILE A 114 -13.76 6.42 17.71
N ALA A 115 -13.96 5.37 18.50
CA ALA A 115 -14.46 5.46 19.86
C ALA A 115 -13.59 4.64 20.82
N LYS A 116 -13.57 5.03 22.10
CA LYS A 116 -13.03 4.16 23.15
C LYS A 116 -14.00 3.00 23.35
N SER A 117 -13.49 1.77 23.25
CA SER A 117 -14.25 0.58 23.59
C SER A 117 -14.56 0.58 25.08
N SER A 118 -15.82 0.29 25.43
CA SER A 118 -16.25 0.09 26.80
C SER A 118 -15.89 -1.30 27.34
N GLU A 119 -15.53 -2.25 26.47
CA GLU A 119 -15.32 -3.66 26.83
C GLU A 119 -13.86 -3.98 27.19
N PHE A 120 -12.91 -3.18 26.71
CA PHE A 120 -11.47 -3.37 26.97
C PHE A 120 -10.81 -2.03 27.30
N ASP A 121 -10.15 -1.95 28.45
CA ASP A 121 -9.50 -0.72 28.93
C ASP A 121 -8.44 -0.26 27.91
N GLY A 122 -8.72 0.88 27.26
CA GLY A 122 -7.83 1.51 26.28
C GLY A 122 -7.95 1.04 24.83
N ALA A 123 -8.77 0.02 24.50
CA ALA A 123 -8.95 -0.41 23.11
C ALA A 123 -9.81 0.61 22.33
N LEU A 124 -9.41 0.95 21.11
CA LEU A 124 -10.19 1.80 20.21
C LEU A 124 -11.01 0.94 19.26
N SER A 125 -12.29 1.25 19.11
CA SER A 125 -13.20 0.62 18.15
C SER A 125 -13.68 1.62 17.11
N GLY A 126 -14.41 1.16 16.09
CA GLY A 126 -14.88 2.01 15.00
C GLY A 126 -13.74 2.55 14.14
N GLY A 127 -14.09 3.39 13.17
CA GLY A 127 -13.16 4.04 12.26
C GLY A 127 -12.74 3.19 11.06
N LEU A 128 -11.79 3.75 10.32
CA LEU A 128 -11.37 3.29 9.01
C LEU A 128 -9.85 3.28 8.94
N SER A 129 -9.27 2.25 8.33
CA SER A 129 -7.86 2.20 7.94
C SER A 129 -7.74 2.04 6.43
N VAL A 130 -6.71 2.62 5.83
CA VAL A 130 -6.38 2.43 4.41
C VAL A 130 -5.12 1.60 4.32
N LEU A 131 -5.18 0.47 3.61
CA LEU A 131 -4.04 -0.38 3.34
C LEU A 131 -3.60 -0.18 1.89
N GLY A 132 -2.32 0.12 1.68
CA GLY A 132 -1.67 0.07 0.38
C GLY A 132 -0.79 -1.15 0.28
N TRP A 133 -1.05 -2.03 -0.69
CA TRP A 133 -0.17 -3.15 -1.01
C TRP A 133 0.82 -2.77 -2.12
N SER A 134 2.09 -3.12 -1.96
CA SER A 134 3.08 -3.01 -3.05
C SER A 134 3.20 -1.58 -3.58
N SER A 135 3.14 -1.41 -4.91
CA SER A 135 3.11 -0.11 -5.60
C SER A 135 1.79 0.67 -5.42
N GLY A 136 0.73 0.08 -4.86
CA GLY A 136 -0.47 0.81 -4.44
C GLY A 136 -0.14 1.96 -3.48
N ASN A 137 0.97 1.82 -2.75
CA ASN A 137 1.53 2.86 -1.89
C ASN A 137 1.95 4.14 -2.64
N CYS A 138 2.21 4.08 -3.95
CA CYS A 138 2.43 5.28 -4.77
C CYS A 138 1.23 6.24 -4.73
N GLN A 139 0.03 5.72 -4.45
CA GLN A 139 -1.22 6.49 -4.42
C GLN A 139 -1.80 6.61 -3.00
N THR A 140 -1.55 5.67 -2.09
CA THR A 140 -2.01 5.78 -0.68
C THR A 140 -1.15 6.72 0.17
N PHE A 141 0.16 6.87 -0.07
CA PHE A 141 0.97 7.88 0.61
C PHE A 141 0.48 9.31 0.33
N PRO A 142 0.23 9.69 -0.95
CA PRO A 142 -0.38 10.98 -1.29
C PRO A 142 -1.65 11.35 -0.50
N LEU A 143 -2.48 10.37 -0.10
CA LEU A 143 -3.69 10.62 0.71
C LEU A 143 -3.35 11.36 2.00
N VAL A 144 -2.34 10.88 2.73
CA VAL A 144 -1.92 11.49 4.00
C VAL A 144 -0.97 12.66 3.74
N ALA A 145 -0.05 12.52 2.78
CA ALA A 145 0.94 13.55 2.47
C ALA A 145 0.29 14.87 2.04
N HIS A 146 -0.82 14.83 1.31
CA HIS A 146 -1.52 16.01 0.79
C HIS A 146 -2.83 16.31 1.50
N ALA A 147 -3.04 15.77 2.70
CA ALA A 147 -4.27 16.03 3.45
C ALA A 147 -4.43 17.50 3.89
N ASP A 148 -3.38 18.33 3.79
CA ASP A 148 -3.46 19.79 3.89
C ASP A 148 -4.23 20.46 2.73
N LYS A 149 -4.44 19.74 1.63
CA LYS A 149 -5.08 20.25 0.40
C LYS A 149 -6.53 19.81 0.23
N VAL A 150 -7.05 18.94 1.09
CA VAL A 150 -8.48 18.59 1.09
C VAL A 150 -9.30 19.72 1.72
N PRO A 151 -10.60 19.86 1.40
CA PRO A 151 -11.46 20.84 2.07
C PRO A 151 -11.44 20.68 3.60
N PRO A 152 -11.52 21.77 4.39
CA PRO A 152 -11.46 21.71 5.85
C PRO A 152 -12.46 20.74 6.48
N GLU A 153 -13.66 20.65 5.93
CA GLU A 153 -14.71 19.72 6.36
C GLU A 153 -14.34 18.26 6.09
N THR A 154 -13.71 17.97 4.94
CA THR A 154 -13.18 16.64 4.63
C THR A 154 -12.04 16.30 5.60
N ASN A 155 -11.15 17.24 5.89
CA ASN A 155 -10.04 17.03 6.82
C ASN A 155 -10.56 16.75 8.25
N ALA A 156 -11.55 17.51 8.72
CA ALA A 156 -12.18 17.31 10.03
C ALA A 156 -12.90 15.96 10.14
N LEU A 157 -13.62 15.56 9.08
CA LEU A 157 -14.25 14.24 9.00
C LEU A 157 -13.16 13.16 9.09
N LEU A 158 -12.17 13.18 8.20
CA LEU A 158 -11.12 12.16 8.18
C LEU A 158 -10.34 12.07 9.50
N ASN A 159 -10.11 13.17 10.22
CA ASN A 159 -9.51 13.12 11.57
C ASN A 159 -10.36 12.35 12.59
N THR A 160 -11.67 12.26 12.40
CA THR A 160 -12.60 11.56 13.30
C THR A 160 -12.65 10.05 13.00
N TYR A 161 -12.37 9.65 11.77
CA TYR A 161 -12.58 8.27 11.31
C TYR A 161 -11.28 7.54 10.93
N LEU A 162 -10.29 8.21 10.34
CA LEU A 162 -9.10 7.55 9.81
C LEU A 162 -8.11 7.23 10.92
N ARG A 163 -7.83 5.94 11.11
CA ARG A 163 -6.97 5.39 12.17
C ARG A 163 -5.53 5.21 11.70
N ASN A 164 -5.37 4.49 10.59
CA ASN A 164 -4.08 4.02 10.12
C ASN A 164 -3.95 4.14 8.60
N LEU A 165 -2.74 4.47 8.17
CA LEU A 165 -2.22 4.06 6.86
C LEU A 165 -1.39 2.78 7.07
N ILE A 166 -1.87 1.67 6.55
CA ILE A 166 -1.19 0.38 6.58
C ILE A 166 -0.37 0.23 5.30
N VAL A 167 0.94 0.19 5.45
CA VAL A 167 1.92 0.05 4.37
C VAL A 167 2.29 -1.42 4.28
N TYR A 168 1.64 -2.16 3.39
CA TYR A 168 1.81 -3.60 3.25
C TYR A 168 2.77 -3.94 2.11
N ASP A 169 3.92 -4.46 2.48
CA ASP A 169 4.99 -4.98 1.63
C ASP A 169 5.29 -4.04 0.45
N MET A 170 5.50 -2.77 0.78
CA MET A 170 5.62 -1.66 -0.15
C MET A 170 6.77 -1.85 -1.15
N SER A 171 6.57 -1.43 -2.40
CA SER A 171 7.66 -1.36 -3.39
C SER A 171 8.59 -0.16 -3.12
N GLU A 172 9.87 -0.34 -3.42
CA GLU A 172 10.90 0.69 -3.46
C GLU A 172 10.53 1.88 -4.37
N ILE A 173 9.68 1.66 -5.40
CA ILE A 173 9.13 2.72 -6.25
C ILE A 173 8.33 3.72 -5.40
N ALA A 174 7.44 3.24 -4.53
CA ALA A 174 6.63 4.08 -3.66
C ALA A 174 7.45 4.77 -2.55
N LEU A 175 8.65 4.24 -2.23
CA LEU A 175 9.61 4.92 -1.38
C LEU A 175 10.31 6.08 -2.12
N GLY A 176 10.46 5.96 -3.44
CA GLY A 176 11.19 6.93 -4.26
C GLY A 176 12.71 6.85 -4.13
N MET A 177 13.24 5.72 -3.64
CA MET A 177 14.67 5.53 -3.40
C MET A 177 15.15 4.23 -4.04
N SER A 178 16.34 4.27 -4.63
CA SER A 178 16.93 3.11 -5.28
C SER A 178 17.46 2.10 -4.26
N PRO A 179 17.24 0.80 -4.48
CA PRO A 179 17.89 -0.27 -3.72
C PRO A 179 19.38 -0.35 -4.09
N PRO A 180 20.20 -1.14 -3.36
CA PRO A 180 21.57 -1.44 -3.75
C PRO A 180 21.66 -1.98 -5.19
N ASP A 181 22.68 -1.58 -5.93
CA ASP A 181 22.84 -1.92 -7.36
C ASP A 181 22.92 -3.44 -7.61
N ASP A 182 23.50 -4.19 -6.66
CA ASP A 182 23.69 -5.64 -6.74
C ASP A 182 22.43 -6.45 -6.33
N LEU A 183 21.34 -5.78 -5.93
CA LEU A 183 20.10 -6.47 -5.58
C LEU A 183 19.40 -7.00 -6.83
N ASP A 184 18.84 -8.21 -6.75
CA ASP A 184 18.14 -8.91 -7.84
C ASP A 184 17.42 -7.97 -8.81
N CYS A 185 17.87 -7.96 -10.06
CA CYS A 185 17.29 -7.22 -11.15
C CYS A 185 16.03 -7.96 -11.61
N GLY A 186 14.90 -7.70 -10.94
CA GLY A 186 13.59 -8.20 -11.38
C GLY A 186 13.31 -7.92 -12.85
N PRO A 187 12.25 -8.50 -13.44
CA PRO A 187 12.04 -8.54 -14.89
C PRO A 187 12.05 -7.15 -15.54
N PHE A 188 11.60 -6.10 -14.85
CA PHE A 188 11.61 -4.74 -15.39
C PHE A 188 13.00 -4.13 -15.58
N ARG A 189 14.05 -4.70 -14.97
CA ARG A 189 15.45 -4.30 -15.13
C ARG A 189 16.26 -5.28 -16.00
N ASP A 190 15.62 -6.28 -16.57
CA ASP A 190 16.28 -7.23 -17.47
C ASP A 190 16.28 -6.71 -18.92
N ASP A 191 17.43 -6.21 -19.36
CA ASP A 191 17.65 -5.68 -20.71
C ASP A 191 17.64 -6.75 -21.81
N SER A 192 17.62 -8.03 -21.45
CA SER A 192 17.43 -9.11 -22.42
C SER A 192 15.96 -9.35 -22.78
N LEU A 193 15.01 -8.86 -21.96
CA LEU A 193 13.58 -9.02 -22.16
C LEU A 193 12.98 -7.82 -22.90
N SER A 194 12.12 -8.10 -23.89
CA SER A 194 11.26 -7.08 -24.50
C SER A 194 10.22 -6.55 -23.49
N PRO A 195 9.63 -5.36 -23.72
CA PRO A 195 8.61 -4.82 -22.80
C PRO A 195 7.46 -5.78 -22.49
N ALA A 196 6.98 -6.52 -23.50
CA ALA A 196 5.93 -7.51 -23.32
C ALA A 196 6.39 -8.72 -22.48
N GLU A 197 7.62 -9.20 -22.69
CA GLU A 197 8.20 -10.28 -21.88
C GLU A 197 8.40 -9.86 -20.42
N ARG A 198 8.79 -8.60 -20.17
CA ARG A 198 8.91 -8.05 -18.81
C ARG A 198 7.57 -8.06 -18.08
N VAL A 199 6.50 -7.59 -18.76
CA VAL A 199 5.13 -7.61 -18.21
C VAL A 199 4.66 -9.03 -17.96
N ALA A 200 4.90 -9.96 -18.89
CA ALA A 200 4.51 -11.36 -18.74
C ALA A 200 5.26 -12.09 -17.61
N ALA A 201 6.54 -11.76 -17.38
CA ALA A 201 7.35 -12.35 -16.32
C ALA A 201 7.05 -11.80 -14.91
N PHE A 202 6.50 -10.58 -14.83
CA PHE A 202 6.29 -9.87 -13.56
C PHE A 202 5.45 -10.66 -12.53
N PRO A 203 4.27 -11.23 -12.86
CA PRO A 203 3.45 -11.93 -11.88
C PRO A 203 4.16 -13.10 -11.19
N ALA A 204 4.94 -13.87 -11.94
CA ALA A 204 5.69 -15.01 -11.41
C ALA A 204 6.83 -14.55 -10.49
N TRP A 205 7.56 -13.52 -10.88
CA TRP A 205 8.64 -12.94 -10.07
C TRP A 205 8.13 -12.31 -8.78
N VAL A 206 7.10 -11.45 -8.88
CA VAL A 206 6.58 -10.68 -7.74
C VAL A 206 5.91 -11.57 -6.70
N SER A 207 5.47 -12.76 -7.10
CA SER A 207 4.87 -13.76 -6.20
C SER A 207 5.80 -14.90 -5.81
N ALA A 208 7.10 -14.82 -6.11
CA ALA A 208 8.06 -15.84 -5.71
C ALA A 208 8.35 -15.77 -4.19
N TYR A 209 8.62 -16.94 -3.60
CA TYR A 209 9.21 -17.02 -2.27
C TYR A 209 10.72 -16.94 -2.39
N PHE A 210 11.34 -15.99 -1.69
CA PHE A 210 12.79 -15.88 -1.57
C PHE A 210 13.26 -16.46 -0.24
N THR A 211 14.54 -16.81 -0.13
CA THR A 211 15.12 -17.23 1.15
C THR A 211 14.79 -16.23 2.25
N GLN A 212 14.48 -16.75 3.44
CA GLN A 212 13.98 -15.94 4.54
C GLN A 212 15.00 -14.89 4.98
N ALA A 213 14.56 -13.64 5.07
CA ALA A 213 15.35 -12.54 5.60
C ALA A 213 15.32 -12.57 7.13
N ILE A 214 16.46 -12.87 7.74
CA ILE A 214 16.62 -12.90 9.19
C ILE A 214 17.30 -11.60 9.60
N ILE A 215 16.49 -10.62 10.01
CA ILE A 215 16.93 -9.26 10.32
C ILE A 215 16.59 -8.94 11.77
N GLY A 216 17.55 -8.36 12.49
CA GLY A 216 17.38 -7.95 13.88
C GLY A 216 16.32 -6.85 14.04
N PRO A 217 15.70 -6.74 15.23
CA PRO A 217 14.67 -5.72 15.48
C PRO A 217 15.20 -4.29 15.33
N ASP A 218 16.46 -4.07 15.75
CA ASP A 218 17.14 -2.77 15.78
C ASP A 218 17.90 -2.46 14.48
N GLU A 219 17.88 -3.37 13.50
CA GLU A 219 18.56 -3.17 12.22
C GLU A 219 17.70 -2.33 11.25
N ASP A 220 18.40 -1.56 10.41
CA ASP A 220 17.88 -0.71 9.35
C ASP A 220 18.68 -0.90 8.04
N ALA A 221 18.32 -0.17 6.98
CA ALA A 221 18.96 -0.35 5.67
C ALA A 221 20.45 0.04 5.61
N ASP A 222 20.96 0.83 6.55
CA ASP A 222 22.37 1.26 6.58
C ASP A 222 23.18 0.43 7.60
N SER A 223 22.55 -0.55 8.24
CA SER A 223 23.23 -1.49 9.13
C SER A 223 24.26 -2.32 8.35
N PRO A 224 25.48 -2.57 8.89
CA PRO A 224 26.59 -3.19 8.13
C PRO A 224 26.28 -4.57 7.53
N CYS A 225 25.39 -5.33 8.16
CA CYS A 225 24.95 -6.66 7.74
C CYS A 225 23.75 -6.63 6.77
N PHE A 226 23.08 -5.50 6.59
CA PHE A 226 21.79 -5.47 5.89
C PHE A 226 21.94 -5.84 4.41
N ALA A 227 22.85 -5.18 3.70
CA ALA A 227 23.09 -5.46 2.28
C ALA A 227 23.62 -6.89 2.07
N SER A 228 24.55 -7.34 2.91
CA SER A 228 25.12 -8.70 2.82
C SER A 228 24.14 -9.81 3.14
N MET A 229 23.07 -9.53 3.89
CA MET A 229 21.94 -10.43 4.09
C MET A 229 20.94 -10.37 2.94
N LEU A 230 20.66 -9.17 2.42
CA LEU A 230 19.59 -8.95 1.44
C LEU A 230 19.96 -9.42 0.02
N ILE A 231 21.17 -9.10 -0.43
CA ILE A 231 21.66 -9.37 -1.80
C ILE A 231 21.70 -10.87 -2.15
N PRO A 232 22.22 -11.79 -1.31
CA PRO A 232 22.38 -13.20 -1.70
C PRO A 232 21.08 -14.00 -1.62
N ARG A 233 19.92 -13.36 -1.42
CA ARG A 233 18.64 -14.05 -1.33
C ARG A 233 18.23 -14.60 -2.69
N VAL A 234 17.75 -15.83 -2.71
CA VAL A 234 17.39 -16.56 -3.95
C VAL A 234 15.96 -17.04 -3.91
N ALA A 235 15.35 -17.20 -5.08
CA ALA A 235 14.01 -17.75 -5.21
C ALA A 235 14.01 -19.25 -4.85
N MET A 236 13.20 -19.61 -3.85
CA MET A 236 13.15 -20.95 -3.26
C MET A 236 12.79 -22.04 -4.28
N HIS A 237 11.85 -21.76 -5.19
CA HIS A 237 11.41 -22.73 -6.22
C HIS A 237 12.50 -23.16 -7.21
N LEU A 238 13.62 -22.42 -7.30
CA LEU A 238 14.76 -22.80 -8.14
C LEU A 238 15.65 -23.87 -7.48
N HIS A 239 15.52 -24.06 -6.17
CA HIS A 239 16.38 -24.94 -5.37
C HIS A 239 15.61 -26.04 -4.63
N ASP A 240 14.34 -25.81 -4.33
CA ASP A 240 13.46 -26.75 -3.64
C ASP A 240 12.20 -26.98 -4.48
N PRO A 241 11.95 -28.22 -4.94
CA PRO A 241 10.80 -28.56 -5.78
C PRO A 241 9.47 -28.64 -5.00
N ASP A 242 9.47 -28.44 -3.67
CA ASP A 242 8.24 -28.43 -2.89
C ASP A 242 7.24 -27.40 -3.43
N ARG A 243 5.99 -27.85 -3.60
CA ARG A 243 4.88 -27.05 -4.11
C ARG A 243 4.64 -25.79 -3.28
N GLN A 244 4.97 -25.80 -1.98
CA GLN A 244 4.82 -24.61 -1.12
C GLN A 244 5.67 -23.42 -1.59
N TRP A 245 6.80 -23.67 -2.28
CA TRP A 245 7.71 -22.63 -2.75
C TRP A 245 7.41 -22.11 -4.16
N VAL A 246 6.57 -22.81 -4.91
CA VAL A 246 6.14 -22.39 -6.25
C VAL A 246 5.49 -20.99 -6.14
N PRO A 247 5.87 -19.99 -6.96
CA PRO A 247 5.27 -18.66 -6.91
C PRO A 247 3.74 -18.68 -6.90
N THR A 248 3.12 -17.81 -6.09
CA THR A 248 1.67 -17.85 -5.81
C THR A 248 0.83 -17.89 -7.07
N VAL A 249 1.12 -17.02 -8.04
CA VAL A 249 0.32 -16.95 -9.27
C VAL A 249 0.46 -18.19 -10.15
N LEU A 250 1.59 -18.91 -10.07
CA LEU A 250 1.80 -20.15 -10.81
C LEU A 250 1.02 -21.32 -10.22
N ARG A 251 0.46 -21.17 -9.01
CA ARG A 251 -0.47 -22.14 -8.41
C ARG A 251 -1.93 -21.89 -8.79
N MET A 252 -2.22 -20.76 -9.43
CA MET A 252 -3.57 -20.41 -9.87
C MET A 252 -3.89 -21.05 -11.23
N SER A 253 -5.18 -21.27 -11.51
CA SER A 253 -5.61 -21.53 -12.88
C SER A 253 -5.50 -20.24 -13.70
N SER A 254 -5.42 -20.36 -15.02
CA SER A 254 -5.43 -19.18 -15.92
C SER A 254 -6.70 -18.34 -15.76
N GLU A 255 -7.84 -18.99 -15.47
CA GLU A 255 -9.11 -18.29 -15.21
C GLU A 255 -9.04 -17.49 -13.90
N THR A 256 -8.51 -18.08 -12.82
CA THR A 256 -8.35 -17.38 -11.54
C THR A 256 -7.41 -16.20 -11.66
N LEU A 257 -6.27 -16.36 -12.35
CA LEU A 257 -5.33 -15.25 -12.56
C LEU A 257 -5.99 -14.11 -13.35
N ALA A 258 -6.68 -14.43 -14.45
CA ALA A 258 -7.39 -13.44 -15.25
C ALA A 258 -8.52 -12.72 -14.49
N GLN A 259 -9.07 -13.32 -13.43
CA GLN A 259 -10.09 -12.71 -12.58
C GLN A 259 -9.52 -11.74 -11.53
N ILE A 260 -8.21 -11.68 -11.34
CA ILE A 260 -7.55 -10.84 -10.34
C ILE A 260 -6.52 -9.88 -10.92
N SER A 261 -6.22 -9.98 -12.22
CA SER A 261 -5.21 -9.17 -12.90
C SER A 261 -5.77 -8.40 -14.11
N ASP A 262 -5.16 -7.26 -14.40
CA ASP A 262 -5.39 -6.41 -15.58
C ASP A 262 -4.00 -6.01 -16.08
N ASP A 263 -3.48 -6.72 -17.08
CA ASP A 263 -2.16 -6.47 -17.67
C ASP A 263 -2.16 -5.26 -18.59
N ASP A 264 -3.24 -5.05 -19.33
CA ASP A 264 -3.43 -3.89 -20.20
C ASP A 264 -3.27 -2.55 -19.45
N VAL A 265 -3.57 -2.49 -18.15
CA VAL A 265 -3.37 -1.27 -17.32
C VAL A 265 -1.91 -0.79 -17.29
N MET A 266 -0.96 -1.69 -17.54
CA MET A 266 0.46 -1.36 -17.59
C MET A 266 0.73 -0.29 -18.64
N GLU A 267 0.28 -0.54 -19.87
CA GLU A 267 0.44 0.40 -20.97
C GLU A 267 -0.46 1.62 -20.81
N ARG A 268 -1.70 1.43 -20.33
CA ARG A 268 -2.67 2.54 -20.23
C ARG A 268 -2.25 3.62 -19.23
N SER A 269 -1.75 3.25 -18.04
CA SER A 269 -1.52 4.24 -16.98
C SER A 269 -0.50 3.87 -15.91
N GLN A 270 -0.39 2.59 -15.53
CA GLN A 270 0.42 2.18 -14.39
C GLN A 270 1.92 2.48 -14.62
N MET A 271 2.41 2.40 -15.85
CA MET A 271 3.80 2.76 -16.18
C MET A 271 4.10 4.24 -15.91
N PHE A 272 3.16 5.16 -16.11
CA PHE A 272 3.39 6.58 -15.81
C PHE A 272 3.51 6.85 -14.31
N ILE A 273 2.76 6.10 -13.50
CA ILE A 273 2.87 6.15 -12.04
C ILE A 273 4.22 5.55 -11.61
N GLN A 274 4.57 4.36 -12.11
CA GLN A 274 5.83 3.70 -11.72
C GLN A 274 7.09 4.47 -12.14
N HIS A 275 7.05 5.22 -13.24
CA HIS A 275 8.17 6.01 -13.77
C HIS A 275 8.08 7.49 -13.42
N ALA A 276 7.19 7.88 -12.49
CA ALA A 276 7.21 9.24 -11.97
C ALA A 276 8.55 9.56 -11.30
N ASP A 277 8.94 10.84 -11.31
CA ASP A 277 10.18 11.30 -10.68
C ASP A 277 10.27 10.79 -9.23
N PRO A 278 11.27 9.97 -8.88
CA PRO A 278 11.36 9.33 -7.56
C PRO A 278 11.37 10.32 -6.39
N SER A 279 11.83 11.55 -6.63
CA SER A 279 11.82 12.59 -5.60
C SER A 279 10.41 13.01 -5.17
N ILE A 280 9.38 12.78 -6.02
CA ILE A 280 7.97 13.00 -5.66
C ILE A 280 7.55 12.01 -4.59
N TYR A 281 7.88 10.72 -4.76
CA TYR A 281 7.57 9.69 -3.79
C TYR A 281 8.36 9.87 -2.50
N THR A 282 9.65 10.20 -2.59
CA THR A 282 10.47 10.55 -1.42
C THR A 282 9.84 11.72 -0.65
N GLU A 283 9.38 12.77 -1.34
CA GLU A 283 8.71 13.92 -0.73
C GLU A 283 7.42 13.49 -0.01
N ASN A 284 6.61 12.64 -0.65
CA ASN A 284 5.36 12.13 -0.05
C ASN A 284 5.63 11.31 1.21
N VAL A 285 6.59 10.38 1.17
CA VAL A 285 6.99 9.60 2.35
C VAL A 285 7.45 10.53 3.46
N ARG A 286 8.31 11.50 3.18
CA ARG A 286 8.79 12.46 4.19
C ARG A 286 7.66 13.29 4.78
N ARG A 287 6.70 13.76 3.98
CA ARG A 287 5.54 14.51 4.46
C ARG A 287 4.63 13.65 5.35
N VAL A 288 4.49 12.37 5.05
CA VAL A 288 3.75 11.43 5.93
C VAL A 288 4.47 11.22 7.25
N LEU A 289 5.78 10.94 7.22
CA LEU A 289 6.55 10.56 8.42
C LEU A 289 6.89 11.76 9.32
N PHE A 290 7.21 12.90 8.71
CA PHE A 290 7.84 14.06 9.38
C PHE A 290 6.99 15.33 9.32
N GLY A 291 5.80 15.26 8.73
CA GLY A 291 4.89 16.41 8.62
C GLY A 291 5.32 17.42 7.54
N ILE A 292 4.66 18.57 7.56
CA ILE A 292 4.86 19.68 6.62
C ILE A 292 5.44 20.84 7.41
N SER A 293 6.65 21.26 7.06
CA SER A 293 7.27 22.44 7.64
C SER A 293 6.89 23.69 6.87
N ASP A 294 6.50 24.75 7.57
CA ASP A 294 6.25 26.06 6.99
C ASP A 294 7.56 26.85 6.79
N SER A 295 7.47 28.08 6.27
CA SER A 295 8.64 28.95 6.07
C SER A 295 9.34 29.38 7.36
N ASN A 296 8.68 29.23 8.51
CA ASN A 296 9.22 29.55 9.83
C ASN A 296 9.84 28.32 10.52
N GLY A 297 9.76 27.14 9.88
CA GLY A 297 10.24 25.88 10.42
C GLY A 297 9.26 25.20 11.38
N GLU A 298 8.01 25.67 11.48
CA GLU A 298 6.96 25.01 12.25
C GLU A 298 6.43 23.80 11.47
N THR A 299 6.47 22.62 12.11
CA THR A 299 6.02 21.37 11.49
C THR A 299 4.60 21.04 11.91
N THR A 300 3.75 20.83 10.91
CA THR A 300 2.34 20.42 11.10
C THR A 300 2.11 19.00 10.57
N PHE A 301 1.21 18.27 11.22
CA PHE A 301 0.80 16.94 10.79
C PHE A 301 -0.68 16.96 10.42
N PRO A 302 -1.03 17.13 9.13
CA PRO A 302 -2.38 16.85 8.67
C PRO A 302 -2.77 15.43 9.06
N LEU A 303 -4.03 15.25 9.47
CA LEU A 303 -4.53 13.97 9.97
C LEU A 303 -3.66 13.45 11.13
N SER A 304 -3.42 14.29 12.14
CA SER A 304 -2.45 14.02 13.22
C SER A 304 -2.78 12.77 14.05
N GLY A 305 -4.04 12.34 14.05
CA GLY A 305 -4.46 11.08 14.68
C GLY A 305 -4.08 9.81 13.91
N VAL A 306 -3.70 9.94 12.63
CA VAL A 306 -3.39 8.78 11.78
C VAL A 306 -2.00 8.23 12.10
N LYS A 307 -1.96 6.92 12.35
CA LYS A 307 -0.72 6.17 12.61
C LYS A 307 -0.28 5.40 11.36
N ILE A 308 0.99 5.03 11.30
CA ILE A 308 1.56 4.23 10.21
C ILE A 308 1.87 2.84 10.72
N ARG A 309 1.41 1.82 9.98
CA ARG A 309 1.64 0.40 10.27
C ARG A 309 2.33 -0.24 9.08
N VAL A 310 3.63 -0.50 9.19
CA VAL A 310 4.43 -1.06 8.10
C VAL A 310 4.52 -2.57 8.27
N LEU A 311 3.88 -3.32 7.38
CA LEU A 311 3.94 -4.78 7.34
C LEU A 311 4.93 -5.17 6.25
N TRP A 312 5.92 -6.00 6.56
CA TRP A 312 6.89 -6.49 5.57
C TRP A 312 7.00 -8.01 5.65
N CYS A 313 7.12 -8.66 4.50
CA CYS A 313 7.11 -10.11 4.38
C CYS A 313 8.55 -10.64 4.26
N ASP A 314 8.96 -11.53 5.16
CA ASP A 314 10.37 -11.94 5.26
C ASP A 314 10.84 -12.93 4.18
N MET A 315 9.93 -13.48 3.38
CA MET A 315 10.24 -14.27 2.17
C MET A 315 9.82 -13.54 0.89
N SER A 316 9.55 -12.23 0.95
CA SER A 316 9.23 -11.40 -0.21
C SER A 316 10.47 -10.93 -0.97
N LEU A 317 10.25 -10.17 -2.04
CA LEU A 317 11.26 -9.50 -2.85
C LEU A 317 12.23 -8.72 -1.97
N GLY A 318 13.52 -8.75 -2.34
CA GLY A 318 14.52 -7.91 -1.67
C GLY A 318 14.16 -6.43 -1.72
N HIS A 319 13.51 -5.98 -2.80
CA HIS A 319 13.04 -4.60 -2.99
C HIS A 319 12.05 -4.15 -1.92
N CYS A 320 11.08 -5.00 -1.54
CA CYS A 320 10.09 -4.68 -0.51
C CYS A 320 10.71 -4.60 0.88
N ILE A 321 11.65 -5.51 1.17
CA ILE A 321 12.39 -5.49 2.42
C ILE A 321 13.30 -4.26 2.49
N PHE A 322 14.00 -3.93 1.41
CA PHE A 322 14.76 -2.68 1.31
C PHE A 322 13.89 -1.46 1.62
N ALA A 323 12.69 -1.38 1.02
CA ALA A 323 11.79 -0.26 1.23
C ALA A 323 11.38 -0.08 2.71
N ALA A 324 11.03 -1.18 3.39
CA ALA A 324 10.67 -1.15 4.81
C ALA A 324 11.86 -0.74 5.70
N PHE A 325 13.04 -1.28 5.46
CA PHE A 325 14.22 -1.00 6.28
C PHE A 325 14.87 0.35 5.97
N LYS A 326 14.69 0.88 4.76
CA LYS A 326 15.09 2.26 4.46
C LYS A 326 14.15 3.25 5.13
N MET A 327 12.86 2.92 5.27
CA MET A 327 11.94 3.70 6.09
C MET A 327 12.33 3.71 7.57
N LYS A 328 12.74 2.55 8.14
CA LYS A 328 13.32 2.50 9.49
C LYS A 328 14.54 3.41 9.63
N HIS A 329 15.44 3.37 8.65
CA HIS A 329 16.63 4.22 8.63
C HIS A 329 16.27 5.71 8.62
N LEU A 330 15.32 6.13 7.77
CA LEU A 330 14.85 7.52 7.74
C LEU A 330 14.30 7.98 9.10
N LEU A 331 13.55 7.12 9.79
CA LEU A 331 13.03 7.42 11.13
C LEU A 331 14.16 7.51 12.17
N SER A 332 15.14 6.60 12.12
CA SER A 332 16.32 6.61 12.99
C SER A 332 17.13 7.90 12.84
N GLU A 333 17.42 8.30 11.60
CA GLU A 333 18.12 9.56 11.32
C GLU A 333 17.32 10.79 11.78
N HIS A 334 16.01 10.80 11.54
CA HIS A 334 15.18 11.93 11.93
C HIS A 334 15.03 12.03 13.46
N HIS A 335 14.92 10.91 14.18
CA HIS A 335 14.88 10.91 15.64
C HIS A 335 16.09 11.58 16.27
N LYS A 336 17.28 11.50 15.66
CA LYS A 336 18.50 12.17 16.15
C LYS A 336 18.37 13.70 16.18
N THR A 337 17.44 14.27 15.40
CA THR A 337 17.19 15.72 15.36
C THR A 337 16.33 16.21 16.52
N GLY A 338 15.63 15.31 17.24
CA GLY A 338 14.66 15.65 18.28
C GLY A 338 13.36 16.27 17.76
N GLN A 339 13.16 16.33 16.43
CA GLN A 339 11.92 16.82 15.83
C GLN A 339 10.79 15.79 15.94
N PRO A 340 9.52 16.23 15.95
CA PRO A 340 8.38 15.33 16.03
C PRO A 340 8.31 14.39 14.81
N VAL A 341 7.88 13.15 15.07
CA VAL A 341 7.58 12.15 14.04
C VAL A 341 6.17 11.62 14.22
N ARG A 342 5.57 11.11 13.15
CA ARG A 342 4.33 10.33 13.22
C ARG A 342 4.57 9.01 13.97
N ASP A 343 3.55 8.47 14.63
CA ASP A 343 3.58 7.12 15.21
C ASP A 343 3.71 6.08 14.09
N VAL A 344 4.87 5.42 14.01
CA VAL A 344 5.16 4.35 13.05
C VAL A 344 5.53 3.08 13.78
N GLN A 345 4.91 1.97 13.40
CA GLN A 345 5.22 0.63 13.91
C GLN A 345 5.49 -0.34 12.76
N PHE A 346 6.48 -1.23 12.95
CA PHE A 346 6.90 -2.21 11.96
C PHE A 346 6.54 -3.63 12.41
N TYR A 347 5.98 -4.41 11.50
CA TYR A 347 5.51 -5.77 11.73
C TYR A 347 6.10 -6.69 10.68
N ARG A 348 6.78 -7.74 11.13
CA ARG A 348 7.26 -8.81 10.26
C ARG A 348 6.12 -9.81 10.04
N VAL A 349 5.82 -10.12 8.79
CA VAL A 349 4.96 -11.24 8.43
C VAL A 349 5.86 -12.42 8.08
N GLU A 350 5.87 -13.42 8.95
CA GLU A 350 6.86 -14.50 8.90
C GLU A 350 6.51 -15.60 7.89
N LYS A 351 7.51 -16.11 7.18
CA LYS A 351 7.40 -17.25 6.24
C LYS A 351 6.35 -17.03 5.14
N VAL A 352 6.23 -15.80 4.66
CA VAL A 352 5.34 -15.45 3.54
C VAL A 352 6.07 -14.59 2.53
N ASN A 353 5.66 -14.72 1.27
CA ASN A 353 6.06 -13.83 0.19
C ASN A 353 5.17 -12.57 0.16
N HIS A 354 5.21 -11.88 -0.97
CA HIS A 354 4.41 -10.69 -1.27
C HIS A 354 2.88 -10.89 -1.25
N PHE A 355 2.39 -12.13 -1.17
CA PHE A 355 0.98 -12.53 -1.32
C PHE A 355 0.40 -13.20 -0.07
N ALA A 356 0.84 -12.80 1.13
CA ALA A 356 0.28 -13.31 2.39
C ALA A 356 -1.26 -13.27 2.46
N HIS A 357 -1.87 -12.23 1.89
CA HIS A 357 -3.33 -12.07 1.78
C HIS A 357 -4.02 -13.14 0.91
N TRP A 358 -3.29 -13.83 0.04
CA TRP A 358 -3.78 -14.92 -0.80
C TRP A 358 -3.40 -16.30 -0.25
N ASP A 359 -2.15 -16.46 0.18
CA ASP A 359 -1.59 -17.76 0.56
C ASP A 359 -1.87 -18.16 2.01
N ASP A 360 -1.99 -17.18 2.90
CA ASP A 360 -2.37 -17.38 4.31
C ASP A 360 -3.42 -16.33 4.74
N PRO A 361 -4.58 -16.30 4.06
CA PRO A 361 -5.58 -15.24 4.22
C PRO A 361 -6.14 -15.16 5.64
N GLU A 362 -6.24 -16.30 6.32
CA GLU A 362 -6.72 -16.36 7.70
C GLU A 362 -5.74 -15.67 8.65
N ARG A 363 -4.47 -16.06 8.62
CA ARG A 363 -3.45 -15.47 9.50
C ARG A 363 -3.23 -14.00 9.17
N PHE A 364 -3.22 -13.64 7.89
CA PHE A 364 -3.07 -12.25 7.48
C PHE A 364 -4.25 -11.38 7.93
N THR A 365 -5.49 -11.87 7.83
CA THR A 365 -6.68 -11.12 8.30
C THR A 365 -6.66 -10.91 9.82
N ARG A 366 -6.24 -11.92 10.59
CA ARG A 366 -6.06 -11.78 12.05
C ARG A 366 -4.96 -10.76 12.39
N LEU A 367 -3.82 -10.81 11.69
CA LEU A 367 -2.76 -9.82 11.87
C LEU A 367 -3.27 -8.40 11.59
N LEU A 368 -4.06 -8.20 10.53
CA LEU A 368 -4.65 -6.89 10.26
C LEU A 368 -5.53 -6.40 11.41
N ALA A 369 -6.30 -7.28 12.05
CA ALA A 369 -7.11 -6.92 13.21
C ALA A 369 -6.27 -6.50 14.43
N GLU A 370 -5.09 -7.09 14.61
CA GLU A 370 -4.20 -6.78 15.74
C GLU A 370 -3.48 -5.44 15.59
N VAL A 371 -3.25 -4.98 14.36
CA VAL A 371 -2.47 -3.75 14.09
C VAL A 371 -3.31 -2.49 13.92
N VAL A 372 -4.65 -2.60 13.84
CA VAL A 372 -5.58 -1.48 13.54
C VAL A 372 -6.19 -0.77 14.73
#